data_AF-A0A292RAR9-F1
#
_entry.id   AF-A0A292RAR9-F1
#
_cell.length_a   1.000
_cell.length_b   1.000
_cell.length_c   1.000
_cell.angle_alpha   90.00
_cell.angle_beta   90.00
_cell.angle_gamma   90.00
#
_symmetry.space_group_name_H-M   'P 1'
#
loop_
_entity.id
_entity.type
_entity.pdbx_description
1 polymer ?
#
loop_
_entity_poly.entity_id
_entity_poly.type
_entity_poly.pdbx_seq_one_letter_code
_entity_poly.pdbx_strand_id
1 'polypeptide(L)'
;MKKWILIFVFCISTLPVNSQIITGGIEYTSKVAQQEMLHTTPKTVNQNLVNSNLLDTSRHENFTNMLKGNVNLKDRTLASFSDGTYGIIYKNDPTNVWYYTHSGNLMHVETKTSLIYPYKTYKYTPDGILVNMSLRISDRESYIFDKQGNLIAHWLGKNCYNTDGRIIMTRKIR
;
A
#
# COMPACT_ATOMS: atom_id res chain seq x y z
N MET A 1 51.39 -40.38 -29.53
CA MET A 1 50.28 -40.54 -28.56
C MET A 1 50.13 -39.40 -27.55
N LYS A 2 50.99 -38.35 -27.54
CA LYS A 2 50.90 -37.23 -26.58
C LYS A 2 50.13 -35.99 -27.08
N LYS A 3 49.87 -35.85 -28.39
CA LYS A 3 49.18 -34.67 -28.97
C LYS A 3 47.65 -34.72 -28.88
N TRP A 4 47.06 -35.91 -28.69
CA TRP A 4 45.61 -36.10 -28.59
C TRP A 4 45.07 -35.94 -27.16
N ILE A 5 45.95 -35.97 -26.15
CA ILE A 5 45.56 -35.80 -24.72
C ILE A 5 45.17 -34.34 -24.43
N LEU A 6 45.80 -33.38 -25.10
CA LEU A 6 45.51 -31.95 -24.93
C LEU A 6 44.13 -31.52 -25.45
N ILE A 7 43.60 -32.21 -26.47
CA ILE A 7 42.28 -31.91 -27.04
C ILE A 7 41.17 -32.44 -26.11
N PHE A 8 41.40 -33.58 -25.44
CA PHE A 8 40.42 -34.16 -24.53
C PHE A 8 40.26 -33.36 -23.21
N VAL A 9 41.32 -32.67 -22.77
CA VAL A 9 41.28 -31.81 -21.57
C VAL A 9 40.52 -30.49 -21.84
N PHE A 10 40.46 -30.01 -23.09
CA PHE A 10 39.74 -28.77 -23.41
C PHE A 10 38.22 -28.96 -23.44
N CYS A 11 37.71 -30.15 -23.80
CA CYS A 11 36.28 -30.44 -23.88
C CYS A 11 35.57 -30.61 -22.53
N ILE A 12 36.29 -30.74 -21.41
CA ILE A 12 35.68 -30.96 -20.07
C ILE A 12 35.45 -29.63 -19.32
N SER A 13 35.86 -28.50 -19.89
CA SER A 13 35.79 -27.18 -19.22
C SER A 13 34.49 -26.39 -19.45
N THR A 14 33.54 -26.91 -20.24
CA THR A 14 32.23 -26.25 -20.42
C THR A 14 31.23 -26.75 -19.37
N LEU A 15 31.46 -26.38 -18.11
CA LEU A 15 30.42 -26.49 -17.09
C LEU A 15 29.24 -25.59 -17.51
N PRO A 16 27.98 -26.05 -17.43
CA PRO A 16 26.84 -25.19 -17.68
C PRO A 16 26.86 -24.06 -16.64
N VAL A 17 27.10 -22.84 -17.11
CA VAL A 17 26.90 -21.63 -16.32
C VAL A 17 25.40 -21.53 -16.10
N ASN A 18 24.94 -21.99 -14.93
CA ASN A 18 23.59 -21.72 -14.48
C ASN A 18 23.46 -20.20 -14.30
N SER A 19 22.77 -19.56 -15.23
CA SER A 19 22.33 -18.18 -15.08
C SER A 19 21.49 -18.09 -13.80
N GLN A 20 22.01 -17.42 -12.78
CA GLN A 20 21.18 -16.98 -11.68
C GLN A 20 20.15 -16.00 -12.25
N ILE A 21 18.87 -16.33 -12.14
CA ILE A 21 17.81 -15.34 -12.35
C ILE A 21 17.97 -14.35 -11.21
N ILE A 22 18.55 -13.19 -11.50
CA ILE A 22 18.46 -12.04 -10.60
C ILE A 22 16.99 -11.65 -10.62
N THR A 23 16.23 -12.11 -9.62
CA THR A 23 14.91 -11.55 -9.31
C THR A 23 15.15 -10.16 -8.75
N GLY A 24 15.49 -9.21 -9.62
CA GLY A 24 15.67 -7.81 -9.25
C GLY A 24 14.31 -7.25 -8.91
N GLY A 25 13.95 -7.28 -7.62
CA GLY A 25 12.88 -6.42 -7.13
C GLY A 25 13.25 -4.98 -7.50
N ILE A 26 12.33 -4.25 -8.13
CA ILE A 26 12.54 -2.83 -8.38
C ILE A 26 12.65 -2.16 -7.01
N GLU A 27 13.84 -1.66 -6.68
CA GLU A 27 14.02 -0.80 -5.52
C GLU A 27 13.44 0.56 -5.86
N TYR A 28 12.35 0.93 -5.20
CA TYR A 28 11.73 2.23 -5.41
C TYR A 28 12.48 3.25 -4.56
N THR A 29 13.18 4.18 -5.20
CA THR A 29 13.58 5.43 -4.54
C THR A 29 12.38 6.38 -4.51
N SER A 30 12.40 7.38 -3.61
CA SER A 30 11.36 8.42 -3.58
C SER A 30 11.12 9.09 -4.93
N LYS A 31 12.18 9.27 -5.74
CA LYS A 31 12.09 9.86 -7.08
C LYS A 31 11.37 8.95 -8.08
N VAL A 32 11.71 7.65 -8.08
CA VAL A 32 11.05 6.66 -8.94
C VAL A 32 9.58 6.52 -8.54
N ALA A 33 9.29 6.45 -7.24
CA ALA A 33 7.92 6.40 -6.72
C ALA A 33 7.10 7.65 -7.12
N GLN A 34 7.71 8.84 -7.07
CA GLN A 34 7.06 10.08 -7.48
C GLN A 34 6.74 10.08 -8.98
N GLN A 35 7.72 9.70 -9.82
CA GLN A 35 7.52 9.61 -11.27
C GLN A 35 6.38 8.63 -11.61
N GLU A 36 6.41 7.44 -10.98
CA GLU A 36 5.36 6.45 -11.15
C GLU A 36 3.98 7.01 -10.76
N MET A 37 3.88 7.75 -9.65
CA MET A 37 2.62 8.36 -9.24
C MET A 37 2.12 9.42 -10.22
N LEU A 38 3.00 10.28 -10.73
CA LEU A 38 2.65 11.39 -11.62
C LEU A 38 2.32 10.94 -13.05
N HIS A 39 2.73 9.73 -13.46
CA HIS A 39 2.40 9.17 -14.78
C HIS A 39 0.96 8.68 -14.89
N THR A 40 0.18 8.70 -13.79
CA THR A 40 -1.21 8.26 -13.79
C THR A 40 -2.15 9.34 -13.29
N THR A 41 -3.26 9.51 -13.98
CA THR A 41 -4.35 10.38 -13.54
C THR A 41 -5.15 9.70 -12.41
N PRO A 42 -5.36 10.37 -11.27
CA PRO A 42 -6.24 9.89 -10.21
C PRO A 42 -7.65 9.62 -10.73
N LYS A 43 -8.21 8.44 -10.40
CA LYS A 43 -9.60 8.12 -10.73
C LYS A 43 -10.55 8.84 -9.78
N THR A 44 -11.57 9.51 -10.31
CA THR A 44 -12.64 10.09 -9.51
C THR A 44 -13.35 9.02 -8.69
N VAL A 45 -13.73 9.38 -7.46
CA VAL A 45 -14.52 8.49 -6.58
C VAL A 45 -15.99 8.46 -7.02
N ASN A 46 -16.66 7.32 -6.83
CA ASN A 46 -18.10 7.20 -7.10
C ASN A 46 -18.88 7.91 -5.98
N GLN A 47 -19.41 9.10 -6.27
CA GLN A 47 -20.09 9.93 -5.28
C GLN A 47 -21.37 9.28 -4.73
N ASN A 48 -22.09 8.47 -5.51
CA ASN A 48 -23.28 7.77 -5.03
C ASN A 48 -22.90 6.74 -3.95
N LEU A 49 -21.76 6.07 -4.13
CA LEU A 49 -21.23 5.13 -3.14
C LEU A 49 -20.73 5.85 -1.89
N VAL A 50 -20.12 7.03 -2.05
CA VAL A 50 -19.69 7.85 -0.91
C VAL A 50 -20.89 8.32 -0.10
N ASN A 51 -21.92 8.83 -0.77
CA ASN A 51 -23.14 9.33 -0.14
C ASN A 51 -23.88 8.24 0.65
N SER A 52 -23.84 6.98 0.20
CA SER A 52 -24.43 5.85 0.93
C SER A 52 -23.60 5.36 2.12
N ASN A 53 -22.37 5.86 2.28
CA ASN A 53 -21.43 5.47 3.34
C ASN A 53 -21.00 6.67 4.22
N LEU A 54 -21.78 7.77 4.25
CA LEU A 54 -21.45 8.94 5.08
C LEU A 54 -21.44 8.64 6.58
N LEU A 55 -22.20 7.62 7.00
CA LEU A 55 -22.33 7.19 8.40
C LEU A 55 -22.07 5.70 8.52
N ASP A 56 -21.23 5.30 9.46
CA ASP A 56 -21.06 3.90 9.85
C ASP A 56 -22.19 3.45 10.77
N THR A 57 -23.20 2.81 10.18
CA THR A 57 -24.34 2.23 10.92
C THR A 57 -23.95 1.07 11.82
N SER A 58 -22.79 0.44 11.59
CA SER A 58 -22.25 -0.66 12.39
C SER A 58 -21.21 -0.20 13.41
N ARG A 59 -21.07 1.10 13.66
CA ARG A 59 -20.02 1.68 14.52
C ARG A 59 -19.86 0.96 15.85
N HIS A 60 -20.94 0.74 16.58
CA HIS A 60 -20.89 0.11 17.90
C HIS A 60 -20.31 -1.32 17.84
N GLU A 61 -20.72 -2.09 16.84
CA GLU A 61 -20.21 -3.43 16.57
C GLU A 61 -18.72 -3.37 16.19
N ASN A 62 -18.34 -2.44 15.31
CA ASN A 62 -16.96 -2.27 14.86
C ASN A 62 -16.02 -1.93 16.03
N PHE A 63 -16.40 -0.96 16.88
CA PHE A 63 -15.63 -0.62 18.07
C PHE A 63 -15.52 -1.79 19.05
N THR A 64 -16.63 -2.49 19.31
CA THR A 64 -16.64 -3.66 20.20
C THR A 64 -15.68 -4.74 19.70
N ASN A 65 -15.66 -5.02 18.40
CA ASN A 65 -14.77 -6.00 17.80
C ASN A 65 -13.29 -5.56 17.81
N MET A 66 -13.00 -4.30 17.48
CA MET A 66 -11.64 -3.76 17.56
C MET A 66 -11.06 -3.83 18.99
N LEU A 67 -11.88 -3.52 20.01
CA LEU A 67 -11.48 -3.64 21.42
C LEU A 67 -11.15 -5.08 21.83
N LYS A 68 -11.85 -6.06 21.24
CA LYS A 68 -11.57 -7.50 21.43
C LYS A 68 -10.39 -8.00 20.60
N GLY A 69 -9.81 -7.17 19.73
CA GLY A 69 -8.77 -7.56 18.78
C GLY A 69 -9.29 -8.30 17.54
N ASN A 70 -10.61 -8.46 17.40
CA ASN A 70 -11.28 -9.14 16.30
C ASN A 70 -11.43 -8.21 15.10
N VAL A 71 -10.35 -8.02 14.36
CA VAL A 71 -10.32 -7.06 13.24
C VAL A 71 -10.69 -7.65 11.89
N ASN A 72 -10.77 -8.99 11.76
CA ASN A 72 -11.17 -9.67 10.53
C ASN A 72 -12.55 -10.30 10.75
N LEU A 73 -13.61 -9.58 10.37
CA LEU A 73 -14.99 -10.04 10.46
C LEU A 73 -15.38 -10.81 9.20
N LYS A 74 -16.61 -11.36 9.16
CA LYS A 74 -17.08 -12.17 8.02
C LYS A 74 -17.13 -11.36 6.72
N ASP A 75 -17.55 -10.11 6.79
CA ASP A 75 -17.88 -9.23 5.67
C ASP A 75 -16.94 -8.02 5.54
N ARG A 76 -16.11 -7.74 6.55
CA ARG A 76 -15.20 -6.60 6.57
C ARG A 76 -13.95 -6.83 7.40
N THR A 77 -12.91 -6.05 7.11
CA THR A 77 -11.71 -5.90 7.94
C THR A 77 -11.68 -4.51 8.53
N LEU A 78 -11.27 -4.40 9.79
CA LEU A 78 -11.21 -3.19 10.59
C LEU A 78 -9.76 -2.80 10.88
N ALA A 79 -9.50 -1.50 10.96
CA ALA A 79 -8.22 -0.96 11.42
C ALA A 79 -8.47 0.21 12.37
N SER A 80 -7.85 0.21 13.55
CA SER A 80 -7.94 1.30 14.52
C SER A 80 -6.68 2.16 14.49
N PHE A 81 -6.85 3.47 14.65
CA PHE A 81 -5.78 4.44 14.77
C PHE A 81 -5.73 5.02 16.18
N SER A 82 -4.56 5.51 16.60
CA SER A 82 -4.33 6.00 17.97
C SER A 82 -5.12 7.26 18.32
N ASP A 83 -5.59 8.00 17.31
CA ASP A 83 -6.44 9.19 17.46
C ASP A 83 -7.95 8.84 17.60
N GLY A 84 -8.29 7.56 17.65
CA GLY A 84 -9.67 7.08 17.79
C GLY A 84 -10.45 7.03 16.48
N THR A 85 -9.84 7.42 15.36
CA THR A 85 -10.39 7.15 14.02
C THR A 85 -10.19 5.69 13.65
N TYR A 86 -10.90 5.22 12.63
CA TYR A 86 -10.80 3.83 12.19
C TYR A 86 -11.10 3.68 10.70
N GLY A 87 -10.59 2.58 10.12
CA GLY A 87 -10.77 2.19 8.74
C GLY A 87 -11.60 0.92 8.62
N ILE A 88 -12.41 0.84 7.56
CA ILE A 88 -13.17 -0.35 7.16
C ILE A 88 -12.82 -0.70 5.72
N ILE A 89 -12.56 -1.98 5.46
CA ILE A 89 -12.51 -2.56 4.12
C ILE A 89 -13.60 -3.62 4.04
N TYR A 90 -14.59 -3.44 3.18
CA TYR A 90 -15.61 -4.45 2.95
C TYR A 90 -15.09 -5.52 1.97
N LYS A 91 -15.43 -6.79 2.21
CA LYS A 91 -14.93 -7.91 1.40
C LYS A 91 -15.57 -8.00 0.02
N ASN A 92 -16.79 -7.48 -0.13
CA ASN A 92 -17.47 -7.37 -1.42
C ASN A 92 -16.92 -6.21 -2.28
N ASP A 93 -16.19 -5.28 -1.67
CA ASP A 93 -15.51 -4.17 -2.35
C ASP A 93 -14.15 -3.88 -1.68
N PRO A 94 -13.15 -4.75 -1.90
CA PRO A 94 -11.85 -4.63 -1.27
C PRO A 94 -11.01 -3.46 -1.84
N THR A 95 -11.50 -2.82 -2.91
CA THR A 95 -10.82 -1.71 -3.58
C THR A 95 -11.07 -0.38 -2.90
N ASN A 96 -12.12 -0.26 -2.07
CA ASN A 96 -12.41 0.94 -1.29
C ASN A 96 -12.09 0.73 0.18
N VAL A 97 -11.49 1.76 0.79
CA VAL A 97 -11.23 1.85 2.23
C VAL A 97 -11.97 3.07 2.76
N TRP A 98 -12.75 2.86 3.81
CA TRP A 98 -13.60 3.87 4.42
C TRP A 98 -13.03 4.30 5.76
N TYR A 99 -12.68 5.57 5.93
CA TYR A 99 -12.12 6.12 7.17
C TYR A 99 -13.16 6.95 7.89
N TYR A 100 -13.44 6.62 9.14
CA TYR A 100 -14.46 7.26 9.96
C TYR A 100 -13.87 7.94 11.19
N THR A 101 -14.52 9.04 11.61
CA THR A 101 -14.27 9.69 12.90
C THR A 101 -14.61 8.73 14.05
N HIS A 102 -14.20 9.07 15.27
CA HIS A 102 -14.66 8.34 16.45
C HIS A 102 -16.19 8.25 16.53
N SER A 103 -16.96 9.22 16.02
CA SER A 103 -18.43 9.23 16.03
C SER A 103 -19.08 8.45 14.87
N GLY A 104 -18.30 7.89 13.94
CA GLY A 104 -18.82 7.16 12.79
C GLY A 104 -19.17 8.02 11.59
N ASN A 105 -18.71 9.27 11.53
CA ASN A 105 -18.86 10.13 10.35
C ASN A 105 -17.73 9.86 9.37
N LEU A 106 -18.03 9.77 8.08
CA LEU A 106 -17.02 9.56 7.05
C LEU A 106 -16.06 10.75 6.98
N MET A 107 -14.77 10.50 7.16
CA MET A 107 -13.70 11.48 7.00
C MET A 107 -13.08 11.40 5.62
N HIS A 108 -12.78 10.18 5.17
CA HIS A 108 -12.10 9.94 3.92
C HIS A 108 -12.51 8.62 3.30
N VAL A 109 -12.38 8.55 1.97
CA VAL A 109 -12.44 7.32 1.20
C VAL A 109 -11.13 7.17 0.42
N GLU A 110 -10.53 5.99 0.44
CA GLU A 110 -9.34 5.67 -0.36
C GLU A 110 -9.67 4.59 -1.37
N THR A 111 -9.34 4.84 -2.63
CA THR A 111 -9.56 3.89 -3.74
C THR A 111 -8.23 3.26 -4.14
N LYS A 112 -8.21 1.95 -4.34
CA LYS A 112 -7.04 1.18 -4.79
C LYS A 112 -7.14 0.89 -6.28
N THR A 113 -6.02 0.99 -6.99
CA THR A 113 -5.98 0.59 -8.41
C THR A 113 -5.86 -0.91 -8.62
N SER A 114 -5.38 -1.64 -7.61
CA SER A 114 -5.18 -3.09 -7.63
C SER A 114 -5.16 -3.62 -6.19
N LEU A 115 -5.36 -4.93 -6.02
CA LEU A 115 -5.18 -5.64 -4.74
C LEU A 115 -3.79 -6.30 -4.62
N ILE A 116 -3.01 -6.27 -5.70
CA ILE A 116 -1.69 -6.89 -5.80
C ILE A 116 -0.64 -5.78 -5.85
N TYR A 117 0.39 -5.90 -5.03
CA TYR A 117 1.50 -4.95 -5.01
C TYR A 117 2.39 -5.07 -6.26
N PRO A 118 3.03 -3.96 -6.69
CA PRO A 118 2.79 -2.60 -6.22
C PRO A 118 1.46 -2.04 -6.77
N TYR A 119 0.79 -1.17 -6.02
CA TYR A 119 -0.44 -0.51 -6.48
C TYR A 119 -0.56 0.92 -5.97
N LYS A 120 -1.41 1.71 -6.63
CA LYS A 120 -1.65 3.11 -6.30
C LYS A 120 -2.94 3.23 -5.50
N THR A 121 -2.97 4.24 -4.65
CA THR A 121 -4.14 4.61 -3.88
C THR A 121 -4.38 6.10 -3.95
N TYR A 122 -5.65 6.50 -3.93
CA TYR A 122 -6.06 7.90 -3.96
C TYR A 122 -7.07 8.14 -2.85
N LYS A 123 -6.76 9.08 -1.95
CA LYS A 123 -7.61 9.42 -0.81
C LYS A 123 -8.38 10.70 -1.08
N TYR A 124 -9.68 10.66 -0.83
CA TYR A 124 -10.60 11.77 -1.08
C TYR A 124 -11.32 12.19 0.20
N THR A 125 -11.74 13.45 0.26
CA THR A 125 -12.79 13.91 1.18
C THR A 125 -14.16 13.33 0.76
N PRO A 126 -15.20 13.40 1.60
CA PRO A 126 -16.55 13.00 1.21
C PRO A 126 -17.10 13.79 0.02
N ASP A 127 -16.62 15.02 -0.19
CA ASP A 127 -16.97 15.86 -1.36
C ASP A 127 -16.19 15.50 -2.64
N GLY A 128 -15.37 14.45 -2.60
CA GLY A 128 -14.60 14.00 -3.77
C GLY A 128 -13.31 14.78 -4.02
N ILE A 129 -12.84 15.59 -3.07
CA ILE A 129 -11.60 16.37 -3.20
C ILE A 129 -10.40 15.46 -2.90
N LEU A 130 -9.43 15.39 -3.82
CA LEU A 130 -8.20 14.62 -3.63
C LEU A 130 -7.36 15.22 -2.49
N VAL A 131 -7.09 14.40 -1.47
CA VAL A 131 -6.30 14.76 -0.28
C VAL A 131 -4.85 14.35 -0.48
N ASN A 132 -4.61 13.08 -0.82
CA ASN A 132 -3.29 12.54 -1.05
C ASN A 132 -3.33 11.33 -1.99
N MET A 133 -2.15 10.95 -2.46
CA MET A 133 -1.95 9.79 -3.31
C MET A 133 -0.84 8.94 -2.72
N SER A 134 -0.93 7.61 -2.81
CA SER A 134 0.14 6.75 -2.30
C SER A 134 0.49 5.64 -3.27
N LEU A 135 1.79 5.37 -3.39
CA LEU A 135 2.31 4.17 -4.03
C LEU A 135 2.60 3.13 -2.93
N ARG A 136 1.85 2.03 -2.95
CA ARG A 136 2.04 0.90 -2.03
C ARG A 136 2.97 -0.12 -2.69
N ILE A 137 4.16 -0.32 -2.14
CA ILE A 137 5.17 -1.26 -2.67
C ILE A 137 5.00 -2.65 -2.08
N SER A 138 4.65 -2.72 -0.79
CA SER A 138 4.34 -3.94 -0.07
C SER A 138 3.42 -3.63 1.11
N ASP A 139 3.10 -4.64 1.91
CA ASP A 139 2.46 -4.45 3.21
C ASP A 139 3.33 -3.60 4.17
N ARG A 140 4.64 -3.62 3.95
CA ARG A 140 5.65 -2.96 4.79
C ARG A 140 6.18 -1.65 4.24
N GLU A 141 5.90 -1.31 2.98
CA GLU A 141 6.43 -0.10 2.37
C GLU A 141 5.40 0.67 1.54
N SER A 142 5.34 1.98 1.76
CA SER A 142 4.55 2.88 0.91
C SER A 142 5.05 4.31 0.93
N TYR A 143 4.99 4.97 -0.23
CA TYR A 143 5.24 6.39 -0.40
C TYR A 143 3.91 7.13 -0.46
N ILE A 144 3.80 8.24 0.25
CA ILE A 144 2.61 9.10 0.30
C ILE A 144 3.00 10.48 -0.21
N PHE A 145 2.23 10.96 -1.17
CA PHE A 145 2.40 12.23 -1.84
C PHE A 145 1.18 13.12 -1.62
N ASP A 146 1.39 14.43 -1.53
CA ASP A 146 0.31 15.39 -1.62
C ASP A 146 -0.34 15.36 -3.03
N LYS A 147 -1.41 16.14 -3.22
CA LYS A 147 -2.11 16.23 -4.51
C LYS A 147 -1.28 16.87 -5.63
N GLN A 148 -0.16 17.52 -5.32
CA GLN A 148 0.81 18.05 -6.27
C GLN A 148 1.92 17.04 -6.61
N GLY A 149 1.97 15.91 -5.91
CA GLY A 149 3.00 14.89 -6.09
C GLY A 149 4.24 15.10 -5.25
N ASN A 150 4.26 16.03 -4.27
CA ASN A 150 5.38 16.15 -3.35
C ASN A 150 5.31 15.04 -2.30
N LEU A 151 6.45 14.42 -2.00
CA LEU A 151 6.52 13.42 -0.94
C LEU A 151 6.20 14.08 0.40
N ILE A 152 5.27 13.51 1.16
CA ILE A 152 4.91 13.98 2.51
C ILE A 152 5.18 12.93 3.58
N ALA A 153 5.22 11.65 3.20
CA ALA A 153 5.53 10.56 4.11
C ALA A 153 6.04 9.31 3.37
N HIS A 154 6.95 8.58 4.00
CA HIS A 154 7.41 7.26 3.56
C HIS A 154 7.28 6.27 4.72
N TRP A 155 6.36 5.32 4.60
CA TRP A 155 6.29 4.21 5.51
C TRP A 155 7.28 3.13 5.09
N LEU A 156 8.17 2.75 6.00
CA LEU A 156 9.09 1.63 5.85
C LEU A 156 9.09 0.81 7.14
N GLY A 157 8.59 -0.43 7.04
CA GLY A 157 8.33 -1.28 8.18
C GLY A 157 7.41 -0.60 9.19
N LYS A 158 7.94 -0.35 10.40
CA LYS A 158 7.19 0.17 11.54
C LYS A 158 7.23 1.70 11.63
N ASN A 159 8.09 2.35 10.83
CA ASN A 159 8.37 3.77 10.92
C ASN A 159 7.79 4.51 9.71
N CYS A 160 7.33 5.73 9.95
CA CYS A 160 6.95 6.69 8.93
C CYS A 160 7.93 7.85 8.96
N TYR A 161 8.58 8.12 7.84
CA TYR A 161 9.59 9.17 7.69
C TYR A 161 8.99 10.37 6.95
N ASN A 162 9.36 11.59 7.36
CA ASN A 162 9.13 12.80 6.57
C ASN A 162 10.19 12.97 5.48
N THR A 163 10.14 14.09 4.75
CA THR A 163 11.11 14.44 3.68
C THR A 163 12.54 14.60 4.17
N ASP A 164 12.75 14.91 5.45
CA ASP A 164 14.08 15.07 6.07
C ASP A 164 14.63 13.73 6.61
N GLY A 165 13.90 12.62 6.42
CA GLY A 165 14.28 11.32 6.97
C GLY A 165 14.04 11.18 8.47
N ARG A 166 13.24 12.06 9.08
CA ARG A 166 12.86 11.98 10.51
C ARG A 166 11.60 11.15 10.69
N ILE A 167 11.56 10.36 11.75
CA ILE A 167 10.38 9.58 12.10
C ILE A 167 9.28 10.52 12.62
N ILE A 168 8.12 10.49 11.98
CA ILE A 168 6.93 11.30 12.34
C ILE A 168 5.78 10.45 12.89
N MET A 169 5.75 9.15 12.60
CA MET A 169 4.78 8.20 13.15
C MET A 169 5.37 6.79 13.21
N THR A 170 4.74 5.94 14.01
CA THR A 170 5.03 4.50 14.04
C THR A 170 3.74 3.69 13.97
N ARG A 171 3.85 2.43 13.55
CA ARG A 171 2.74 1.47 13.51
C ARG A 171 3.17 0.13 14.07
N LYS A 172 2.20 -0.64 14.57
CA LYS A 172 2.41 -2.06 14.87
C LYS A 172 2.40 -2.84 13.56
N ILE A 173 3.43 -3.66 13.34
CA ILE A 173 3.43 -4.67 12.29
C ILE A 173 3.07 -5.99 12.97
N ARG A 174 2.16 -6.76 12.37
CA ARG A 174 1.87 -8.13 12.78
C ARG A 174 2.62 -9.11 11.91
#